data_AF-A0A415EHW7-F1
#
_entry.id   AF-A0A415EHW7-F1
#
_cell.length_a   1.000
_cell.length_b   1.000
_cell.length_c   1.000
_cell.angle_alpha   90.00
_cell.angle_beta   90.00
_cell.angle_gamma   90.00
#
_symmetry.space_group_name_H-M   'P 1'
#
loop_
_entity.id
_entity.type
_entity.pdbx_description
1 polymer ?
#
loop_
_entity_poly.entity_id
_entity_poly.type
_entity_poly.pdbx_seq_one_letter_code
_entity_poly.pdbx_strand_id
1 'polypeptide(L)'
;MDQDSRFLPNSFQNYISCLDKLDSNVYGICPIYDENDNIENCIFKPVEKCITSGNIIQVKIAIVCGGFDENLFIDEVDHEFCYRCNRKGYTLLKYQKRILLHNIGNILHVNLFCFHFTTLNENYRRQYYIYRNKLYVCHKFPELKMREYKFLLIWLAKIILGEPDKIRKLYYIYQGIRDYFLHKLGKYSIR
;
A
#
# COMPACT_ATOMS: atom_id res chain seq x y z
N MET A 1 9.86 8.26 0.10
CA MET A 1 10.25 7.34 -0.98
C MET A 1 10.92 6.15 -0.34
N ASP A 2 10.64 4.95 -0.82
CA ASP A 2 11.23 3.74 -0.26
C ASP A 2 12.69 3.61 -0.72
N GLN A 3 13.51 2.88 0.05
CA GLN A 3 14.95 2.76 -0.21
C GLN A 3 15.28 1.94 -1.47
N ASP A 4 14.32 1.18 -1.96
CA ASP A 4 14.38 0.32 -3.15
C ASP A 4 13.68 0.95 -4.37
N SER A 5 13.33 2.23 -4.28
CA SER A 5 12.69 3.00 -5.35
C SER A 5 13.61 4.05 -5.92
N ARG A 6 13.58 4.23 -7.24
CA ARG A 6 14.29 5.33 -7.92
C ARG A 6 13.53 5.85 -9.14
N PHE A 7 13.58 7.15 -9.37
CA PHE A 7 13.06 7.73 -10.61
C PHE A 7 13.93 7.32 -11.81
N LEU A 8 13.28 7.10 -12.95
CA LEU A 8 13.96 6.97 -14.24
C LEU A 8 14.71 8.29 -14.57
N PRO A 9 15.82 8.22 -15.31
CA PRO A 9 16.55 9.42 -15.72
C PRO A 9 15.63 10.45 -16.38
N ASN A 10 15.75 11.72 -15.99
CA ASN A 10 14.98 12.86 -16.52
C ASN A 10 13.44 12.76 -16.39
N SER A 11 12.92 11.77 -15.65
CA SER A 11 11.47 11.60 -15.49
C SER A 11 10.89 12.48 -14.36
N PHE A 12 11.70 12.74 -13.33
CA PHE A 12 11.28 13.51 -12.15
C PHE A 12 10.95 14.97 -12.50
N GLN A 13 11.75 15.64 -13.34
CA GLN A 13 11.50 17.01 -13.75
C GLN A 13 10.15 17.16 -14.47
N ASN A 14 9.85 16.23 -15.38
CA ASN A 14 8.55 16.19 -16.06
C ASN A 14 7.40 15.91 -15.10
N TYR A 15 7.64 15.09 -14.08
CA TYR A 15 6.63 14.78 -13.07
C TYR A 15 6.30 16.00 -12.20
N ILE A 16 7.32 16.76 -11.80
CA ILE A 16 7.17 17.99 -11.00
C ILE A 16 6.54 19.12 -11.82
N SER A 17 6.88 19.28 -13.10
CA SER A 17 6.30 20.34 -13.94
C SER A 17 4.79 20.19 -14.18
N CYS A 18 4.23 19.01 -13.90
CA CYS A 18 2.80 18.78 -13.95
C CYS A 18 2.05 19.25 -12.69
N LEU A 19 2.75 19.58 -11.58
CA LEU A 19 2.12 20.00 -10.33
C LEU A 19 1.32 21.29 -10.45
N ASP A 20 1.80 22.24 -11.26
CA ASP A 20 1.13 23.54 -11.48
C ASP A 20 -0.20 23.42 -12.22
N LYS A 21 -0.46 22.26 -12.84
CA LYS A 21 -1.70 21.97 -13.59
C LYS A 21 -2.76 21.28 -12.75
N LEU A 22 -2.49 21.01 -11.48
CA LEU A 22 -3.39 20.24 -10.62
C LEU A 22 -4.46 21.14 -9.99
N ASP A 23 -5.68 20.62 -9.93
CA ASP A 23 -6.77 21.28 -9.23
C ASP A 23 -6.49 21.38 -7.71
N SER A 24 -7.06 22.40 -7.07
CA SER A 24 -6.87 22.66 -5.64
C SER A 24 -7.36 21.56 -4.70
N ASN A 25 -8.24 20.67 -5.18
CA ASN A 25 -8.75 19.52 -4.43
C ASN A 25 -7.89 18.25 -4.60
N VAL A 26 -6.81 18.29 -5.39
CA VAL A 26 -5.89 17.18 -5.55
C VAL A 26 -4.93 17.16 -4.36
N TYR A 27 -5.00 16.12 -3.52
CA TYR A 27 -4.13 16.02 -2.35
C TYR A 27 -2.78 15.38 -2.65
N GLY A 28 -2.68 14.64 -3.75
CA GLY A 28 -1.40 14.06 -4.14
C GLY A 28 -1.42 13.48 -5.54
N ILE A 29 -0.21 13.24 -6.03
CA ILE A 29 0.04 12.51 -7.26
C ILE A 29 0.96 11.33 -6.97
N CYS A 30 0.72 10.18 -7.59
CA CYS A 30 1.56 9.00 -7.47
C CYS A 30 2.07 8.51 -8.83
N PRO A 31 3.31 8.00 -8.90
CA PRO A 31 3.87 7.47 -10.12
C PRO A 31 3.26 6.10 -10.47
N ILE A 32 3.41 5.70 -11.73
CA ILE A 32 3.19 4.31 -12.15
C ILE A 32 4.52 3.57 -12.25
N TYR A 33 4.46 2.30 -11.89
CA TYR A 33 5.57 1.33 -11.91
C TYR A 33 5.55 0.46 -13.18
N ASP A 34 4.36 0.30 -13.75
CA ASP A 34 4.01 -0.63 -14.83
C ASP A 34 4.16 0.00 -16.22
N GLU A 35 4.34 -0.85 -17.24
CA GLU A 35 4.77 -0.47 -18.59
C GLU A 35 3.69 0.31 -19.35
N ASN A 36 3.93 1.60 -19.54
CA ASN A 36 3.23 2.44 -20.51
C ASN A 36 4.14 3.60 -20.91
N ASP A 37 5.02 3.33 -21.87
CA ASP A 37 6.06 4.27 -22.30
C ASP A 37 5.57 5.27 -23.36
N ASN A 38 4.40 5.03 -23.96
CA ASN A 38 3.84 5.82 -25.07
C ASN A 38 2.82 6.89 -24.65
N ILE A 39 2.77 7.27 -23.38
CA ILE A 39 1.78 8.22 -22.87
C ILE A 39 2.38 9.63 -22.83
N GLU A 40 1.59 10.62 -23.28
CA GLU A 40 1.92 12.03 -23.19
C GLU A 40 2.17 12.48 -21.74
N ASN A 41 2.93 13.56 -21.58
CA ASN A 41 3.23 14.11 -20.26
C ASN A 41 1.97 14.71 -19.61
N CYS A 42 1.91 14.68 -18.28
CA CYS A 42 0.82 15.25 -17.47
C CYS A 42 -0.57 14.60 -17.66
N ILE A 43 -0.64 13.35 -18.10
CA ILE A 43 -1.88 12.58 -18.06
C ILE A 43 -2.00 11.90 -16.68
N PHE A 44 -3.11 12.19 -16.01
CA PHE A 44 -3.45 11.65 -14.70
C PHE A 44 -4.81 10.94 -14.73
N LYS A 45 -4.96 9.93 -13.87
CA LYS A 45 -6.27 9.32 -13.60
C LYS A 45 -6.54 9.26 -12.10
N PRO A 46 -7.77 9.52 -11.65
CA PRO A 46 -8.16 9.30 -10.26
C PRO A 46 -7.90 7.86 -9.84
N VAL A 47 -7.34 7.70 -8.64
CA VAL A 47 -7.17 6.38 -7.99
C VAL A 47 -7.58 6.48 -6.53
N GLU A 48 -8.04 5.36 -5.97
CA GLU A 48 -8.49 5.31 -4.59
C GLU A 48 -7.33 5.36 -3.59
N LYS A 49 -6.20 4.74 -3.93
CA LYS A 49 -5.02 4.62 -3.05
C LYS A 49 -3.74 4.39 -3.85
N CYS A 50 -2.62 4.73 -3.24
CA CYS A 50 -1.28 4.41 -3.75
C CYS A 50 -0.31 4.18 -2.61
N ILE A 51 0.85 3.61 -2.94
CA ILE A 51 1.97 3.54 -2.00
C ILE A 51 2.72 4.87 -1.92
N THR A 52 3.49 5.07 -0.84
CA THR A 52 4.30 6.30 -0.62
C THR A 52 5.51 6.42 -1.54
N SER A 53 5.89 5.36 -2.26
CA SER A 53 7.02 5.40 -3.18
C SER A 53 6.81 6.36 -4.34
N GLY A 54 7.66 7.41 -4.40
CA GLY A 54 7.59 8.47 -5.40
C GLY A 54 6.32 9.34 -5.37
N ASN A 55 5.43 9.17 -4.39
CA ASN A 55 4.24 10.00 -4.20
C ASN A 55 4.63 11.43 -3.79
N ILE A 56 3.92 12.43 -4.32
CA ILE A 56 4.00 13.84 -3.93
C ILE A 56 2.65 14.23 -3.34
N ILE A 57 2.67 14.71 -2.10
CA ILE A 57 1.47 15.07 -1.34
C ILE A 57 1.48 16.57 -1.06
N GLN A 58 0.33 17.22 -1.21
CA GLN A 58 0.17 18.61 -0.83
C GLN A 58 0.14 18.74 0.70
N VAL A 59 1.18 19.35 1.27
CA VAL A 59 1.38 19.44 2.74
C VAL A 59 0.18 20.09 3.44
N LYS A 60 -0.42 21.13 2.85
CA LYS A 60 -1.60 21.80 3.42
C LYS A 60 -2.77 20.84 3.59
N ILE A 61 -3.10 20.05 2.55
CA ILE A 61 -4.17 19.06 2.64
C ILE A 61 -3.80 17.94 3.62
N ALA A 62 -2.55 17.50 3.65
CA ALA A 62 -2.10 16.49 4.62
C ALA A 62 -2.31 16.92 6.07
N ILE A 63 -1.98 18.19 6.39
CA ILE A 63 -2.22 18.77 7.73
C ILE A 63 -3.72 18.83 8.03
N VAL A 64 -4.55 19.32 7.10
CA VAL A 64 -6.01 19.36 7.25
C VAL A 64 -6.63 17.96 7.40
N CYS A 65 -6.04 16.96 6.76
CA CYS A 65 -6.47 15.57 6.88
C CYS A 65 -6.04 14.93 8.20
N GLY A 66 -5.07 15.51 8.91
CA GLY A 66 -4.58 15.05 10.21
C GLY A 66 -3.30 14.21 10.14
N GLY A 67 -2.45 14.40 9.13
CA GLY A 67 -1.20 13.65 8.96
C GLY A 67 -1.39 12.15 8.76
N PHE A 68 -0.32 11.36 8.88
CA PHE A 68 -0.41 9.89 8.89
C PHE A 68 -0.82 9.37 10.27
N ASP A 69 -1.58 8.27 10.31
CA ASP A 69 -2.05 7.69 11.57
C ASP A 69 -0.93 6.96 12.31
N GLU A 70 -0.49 7.50 13.45
CA GLU A 70 0.60 6.96 14.26
C GLU A 70 0.26 5.62 14.94
N ASN A 71 -1.01 5.20 14.93
CA ASN A 71 -1.40 3.85 15.31
C ASN A 71 -0.90 2.79 14.31
N LEU A 72 -0.49 3.20 13.11
CA LEU A 72 0.06 2.34 12.07
C LEU A 72 1.57 2.60 11.96
N PHE A 73 2.37 1.53 12.02
CA PHE A 73 3.83 1.64 11.90
C PHE A 73 4.32 1.40 10.47
N ILE A 74 3.95 0.25 9.90
CA ILE A 74 4.18 -0.16 8.50
C ILE A 74 2.92 -0.86 8.00
N ASP A 75 2.76 -1.02 6.68
CA ASP A 75 1.58 -1.59 6.03
C ASP A 75 0.28 -0.82 6.33
N GLU A 76 -0.49 -0.50 5.29
CA GLU A 76 -1.73 0.29 5.34
C GLU A 76 -1.61 1.74 5.82
N VAL A 77 -0.43 2.24 6.22
CA VAL A 77 -0.21 3.64 6.63
C VAL A 77 -0.60 4.61 5.51
N ASP A 78 -0.15 4.29 4.29
CA ASP A 78 -0.44 4.99 3.04
C ASP A 78 -1.91 4.86 2.62
N HIS A 79 -2.45 3.64 2.67
CA HIS A 79 -3.84 3.35 2.30
C HIS A 79 -4.83 4.06 3.24
N GLU A 80 -4.63 3.99 4.55
CA GLU A 80 -5.46 4.69 5.55
C GLU A 80 -5.53 6.18 5.27
N PHE A 81 -4.36 6.79 5.02
CA PHE A 81 -4.28 8.22 4.70
C PHE A 81 -5.04 8.53 3.40
N CYS A 82 -4.89 7.71 2.36
CA CYS A 82 -5.62 7.89 1.11
C CYS A 82 -7.14 7.82 1.33
N TYR A 83 -7.62 6.80 2.05
CA TYR A 83 -9.04 6.64 2.35
C TYR A 83 -9.60 7.82 3.16
N ARG A 84 -8.85 8.31 4.13
CA ARG A 84 -9.22 9.48 4.93
C ARG A 84 -9.30 10.76 4.11
N CYS A 85 -8.33 11.01 3.22
CA CYS A 85 -8.35 12.15 2.30
C CYS A 85 -9.55 12.06 1.34
N ASN A 86 -9.80 10.89 0.76
CA ASN A 86 -10.93 10.67 -0.16
C ASN A 86 -12.29 10.94 0.51
N ARG A 87 -12.48 10.50 1.77
CA ARG A 87 -13.73 10.78 2.52
C ARG A 87 -13.93 12.26 2.83
N LYS A 88 -12.87 13.07 2.81
CA LYS A 88 -12.94 14.53 2.94
C LYS A 88 -13.16 15.24 1.59
N GLY A 89 -13.33 14.51 0.49
CA GLY A 89 -13.60 15.06 -0.84
C GLY A 89 -12.35 15.44 -1.63
N TYR A 90 -11.16 15.05 -1.19
CA TYR A 90 -9.92 15.27 -1.93
C TYR A 90 -9.63 14.10 -2.88
N THR A 91 -8.92 14.39 -3.97
CA THR A 91 -8.63 13.41 -5.03
C THR A 91 -7.14 13.06 -5.08
N LEU A 92 -6.85 11.77 -5.25
CA LEU A 92 -5.52 11.26 -5.58
C LEU A 92 -5.44 10.95 -7.06
N LEU A 93 -4.34 11.36 -7.68
CA LEU A 93 -4.14 11.20 -9.11
C LEU A 93 -2.92 10.32 -9.41
N LYS A 94 -3.11 9.31 -10.25
CA LYS A 94 -2.03 8.44 -10.73
C LYS A 94 -1.51 8.93 -12.07
N TYR A 95 -0.22 9.25 -12.11
CA TYR A 95 0.50 9.58 -13.32
C TYR A 95 0.56 8.38 -14.25
N GLN A 96 0.18 8.55 -15.50
CA GLN A 96 0.01 7.43 -16.43
C GLN A 96 1.31 6.99 -17.11
N LYS A 97 2.35 7.83 -17.12
CA LYS A 97 3.65 7.49 -17.71
C LYS A 97 4.58 6.86 -16.69
N ARG A 98 5.24 5.76 -17.08
CA ARG A 98 6.20 5.05 -16.24
C ARG A 98 7.39 5.95 -15.90
N ILE A 99 7.59 6.21 -14.61
CA ILE A 99 8.65 7.10 -14.14
C ILE A 99 9.43 6.57 -12.94
N LEU A 100 8.96 5.49 -12.28
CA LEU A 100 9.58 4.95 -11.09
C LEU A 100 9.94 3.47 -11.28
N LEU A 101 11.18 3.13 -10.99
CA LEU A 101 11.63 1.75 -10.78
C LEU A 101 11.42 1.40 -9.31
N HIS A 102 10.78 0.27 -9.05
CA HIS A 102 10.53 -0.25 -7.72
C HIS A 102 10.71 -1.76 -7.73
N ASN A 103 11.45 -2.29 -6.75
CA ASN A 103 11.67 -3.72 -6.63
C ASN A 103 10.56 -4.34 -5.77
N ILE A 104 9.70 -5.15 -6.38
CA ILE A 104 8.74 -5.97 -5.65
C ILE A 104 9.51 -7.19 -5.12
N GLY A 105 9.45 -7.43 -3.81
CA GLY A 105 10.35 -8.31 -3.05
C GLY A 105 10.50 -9.78 -3.49
N ASN A 106 10.34 -10.72 -2.54
CA ASN A 106 10.76 -12.12 -2.73
C ASN A 106 9.67 -12.99 -3.39
N ILE A 107 9.27 -12.66 -4.61
CA ILE A 107 8.22 -13.40 -5.31
C ILE A 107 8.60 -14.87 -5.47
N LEU A 108 7.71 -15.76 -5.02
CA LEU A 108 7.78 -17.20 -5.27
C LEU A 108 6.71 -17.61 -6.27
N HIS A 109 7.12 -18.44 -7.24
CA HIS A 109 6.22 -19.14 -8.14
C HIS A 109 5.94 -20.54 -7.57
N VAL A 110 4.68 -20.84 -7.32
CA VAL A 110 4.24 -22.08 -6.68
C VAL A 110 3.43 -22.89 -7.67
N ASN A 111 3.87 -24.14 -7.88
CA ASN A 111 3.21 -25.13 -8.71
C ASN A 111 2.71 -26.28 -7.81
N LEU A 112 1.40 -26.37 -7.62
CA LEU A 112 0.72 -27.39 -6.83
C LEU A 112 -0.30 -28.12 -7.71
N PHE A 113 0.09 -29.27 -8.26
CA PHE A 113 -0.69 -30.00 -9.26
C PHE A 113 -1.17 -29.07 -10.39
N CYS A 114 -2.48 -28.91 -10.57
CA CYS A 114 -3.07 -28.06 -11.61
C CYS A 114 -3.09 -26.56 -11.24
N PHE A 115 -2.72 -26.20 -10.01
CA PHE A 115 -2.76 -24.83 -9.51
C PHE A 115 -1.40 -24.16 -9.61
N HIS A 116 -1.35 -23.06 -10.35
CA HIS A 116 -0.17 -22.21 -10.52
C HIS A 116 -0.48 -20.84 -9.95
N PHE A 117 0.28 -20.39 -8.96
CA PHE A 117 0.10 -19.06 -8.38
C PHE A 117 1.41 -18.48 -7.87
N THR A 118 1.41 -17.15 -7.71
CA THR A 118 2.51 -16.41 -7.11
C THR A 118 2.17 -15.98 -5.69
N THR A 119 3.19 -15.93 -4.84
CA THR A 119 3.12 -15.36 -3.50
C THR A 119 4.32 -14.45 -3.25
N LEU A 120 4.17 -13.44 -2.40
CA LEU A 120 5.23 -12.43 -2.18
C LEU A 120 6.31 -12.90 -1.20
N ASN A 121 6.07 -14.00 -0.48
CA ASN A 121 6.98 -14.54 0.54
C ASN A 121 7.52 -13.49 1.51
N GLU A 122 6.64 -12.57 1.92
CA GLU A 122 6.97 -11.50 2.85
C GLU A 122 7.46 -12.05 4.19
N ASN A 123 8.31 -11.29 4.88
CA ASN A 123 8.86 -11.67 6.18
C ASN A 123 7.75 -12.05 7.18
N TYR A 124 7.97 -13.08 8.00
CA TYR A 124 6.98 -13.54 8.98
C TYR A 124 6.54 -12.44 9.96
N ARG A 125 7.44 -11.51 10.34
CA ARG A 125 7.10 -10.36 11.19
C ARG A 125 6.18 -9.37 10.51
N ARG A 126 6.28 -9.23 9.18
CA ARG A 126 5.42 -8.33 8.40
C ARG A 126 3.97 -8.80 8.40
N GLN A 127 3.75 -10.12 8.43
CA GLN A 127 2.39 -10.70 8.47
C GLN A 127 1.57 -10.22 9.68
N TYR A 128 2.23 -9.94 10.81
CA TYR A 128 1.58 -9.33 11.98
C TYR A 128 0.94 -7.99 11.62
N TYR A 129 1.68 -7.10 10.97
CA TYR A 129 1.19 -5.76 10.62
C TYR A 129 0.15 -5.82 9.51
N ILE A 130 0.34 -6.65 8.48
CA ILE A 130 -0.64 -6.84 7.40
C ILE A 130 -2.02 -7.18 7.98
N TYR A 131 -2.11 -8.17 8.87
CA TYR A 131 -3.40 -8.59 9.43
C TYR A 131 -3.95 -7.58 10.44
N ARG A 132 -3.14 -7.16 11.43
CA ARG A 132 -3.59 -6.23 12.46
C ARG A 132 -4.06 -4.91 11.87
N ASN A 133 -3.29 -4.35 10.95
CA ASN A 133 -3.58 -3.04 10.37
C ASN A 133 -4.73 -3.10 9.37
N LYS A 134 -4.87 -4.18 8.58
CA LYS A 134 -6.06 -4.38 7.74
C LYS A 134 -7.33 -4.41 8.56
N LEU A 135 -7.34 -5.14 9.68
CA LEU A 135 -8.50 -5.19 10.57
C LEU A 135 -8.84 -3.80 11.13
N TYR A 136 -7.82 -3.05 11.57
CA TYR A 136 -7.97 -1.68 12.03
C TYR A 136 -8.53 -0.72 10.95
N VAL A 137 -7.99 -0.79 9.72
CA VAL A 137 -8.50 0.01 8.60
C VAL A 137 -9.94 -0.39 8.25
N CYS A 138 -10.28 -1.67 8.20
CA CYS A 138 -11.66 -2.11 7.98
C CYS A 138 -12.64 -1.65 9.07
N HIS A 139 -12.16 -1.48 10.31
CA HIS A 139 -12.98 -0.91 11.38
C HIS A 139 -13.27 0.58 11.14
N LYS A 140 -12.27 1.35 10.70
CA LYS A 140 -12.42 2.77 10.34
C LYS A 140 -13.23 3.01 9.06
N PHE A 141 -13.11 2.09 8.10
CA PHE A 141 -13.71 2.16 6.76
C PHE A 141 -14.50 0.87 6.46
N PRO A 142 -15.71 0.70 7.06
CA PRO A 142 -16.51 -0.51 6.92
C PRO A 142 -16.85 -0.88 5.47
N GLU A 143 -16.95 0.10 4.58
CA GLU A 143 -17.17 -0.06 3.14
C GLU A 143 -16.10 -0.93 2.46
N LEU A 144 -14.89 -1.00 3.03
CA LEU A 144 -13.78 -1.77 2.49
C LEU A 144 -13.77 -3.23 2.98
N LYS A 145 -14.52 -3.53 4.05
CA LYS A 145 -14.40 -4.76 4.84
C LYS A 145 -14.47 -6.03 3.99
N MET A 146 -15.45 -6.14 3.10
CA MET A 146 -15.60 -7.33 2.25
C MET A 146 -14.40 -7.56 1.33
N ARG A 147 -13.91 -6.51 0.68
CA ARG A 147 -12.77 -6.56 -0.24
C ARG A 147 -11.50 -6.98 0.50
N GLU A 148 -11.24 -6.34 1.63
CA GLU A 148 -10.02 -6.57 2.40
C GLU A 148 -10.03 -7.91 3.14
N TYR A 149 -11.18 -8.39 3.61
CA TYR A 149 -11.30 -9.71 4.22
C TYR A 149 -11.10 -10.81 3.17
N LYS A 150 -11.67 -10.65 1.97
CA LYS A 150 -11.41 -11.56 0.85
C LYS A 150 -9.93 -11.59 0.51
N PHE A 151 -9.26 -10.44 0.48
CA PHE A 151 -7.81 -10.36 0.28
C PHE A 151 -7.05 -11.14 1.36
N LEU A 152 -7.34 -10.92 2.65
CA LEU A 152 -6.69 -11.63 3.75
C LEU A 152 -6.90 -13.15 3.67
N LEU A 153 -8.11 -13.61 3.32
CA LEU A 153 -8.40 -15.04 3.16
C LEU A 153 -7.58 -15.66 2.02
N ILE A 154 -7.52 -15.00 0.85
CA ILE A 154 -6.70 -15.47 -0.28
C ILE A 154 -5.22 -15.46 0.09
N TRP A 155 -4.76 -14.42 0.79
CA TRP A 155 -3.39 -14.29 1.26
C TRP A 155 -3.02 -15.41 2.23
N LEU A 156 -3.90 -15.72 3.19
CA LEU A 156 -3.74 -16.85 4.11
C LEU A 156 -3.59 -18.18 3.36
N ALA A 157 -4.47 -18.43 2.38
CA ALA A 157 -4.43 -19.63 1.57
C ALA A 157 -3.10 -19.74 0.80
N LYS A 158 -2.61 -18.64 0.20
CA LYS A 158 -1.31 -18.61 -0.48
C LYS A 158 -0.14 -18.94 0.46
N ILE A 159 -0.14 -18.42 1.68
CA ILE A 159 0.88 -18.75 2.70
C ILE A 159 0.85 -20.24 3.02
N ILE A 160 -0.33 -20.77 3.35
CA ILE A 160 -0.50 -22.17 3.77
C ILE A 160 -0.12 -23.13 2.66
N LEU A 161 -0.51 -22.84 1.42
CA LEU A 161 -0.27 -23.72 0.29
C LEU A 161 1.17 -23.59 -0.24
N GLY A 162 1.69 -22.37 -0.34
CA GLY A 162 2.86 -22.08 -1.18
C GLY A 162 4.12 -21.61 -0.48
N GLU A 163 4.07 -21.20 0.79
CA GLU A 163 5.24 -20.58 1.43
C GLU A 163 5.96 -21.54 2.39
N PRO A 164 7.31 -21.58 2.36
CA PRO A 164 8.07 -22.52 3.19
C PRO A 164 7.95 -22.19 4.69
N ASP A 165 7.94 -20.91 5.06
CA ASP A 165 7.95 -20.46 6.46
C ASP A 165 6.54 -20.28 7.07
N LYS A 166 5.59 -21.12 6.66
CA LYS A 166 4.17 -20.96 7.01
C LYS A 166 3.89 -21.00 8.51
N ILE A 167 4.62 -21.80 9.29
CA ILE A 167 4.38 -21.95 10.74
C ILE A 167 4.63 -20.62 11.47
N ARG A 168 5.80 -19.99 11.25
CA ARG A 168 6.09 -18.69 11.86
C ARG A 168 5.15 -17.61 11.34
N LYS A 169 4.82 -17.63 10.04
CA LYS A 169 3.85 -16.69 9.46
C LYS A 169 2.48 -16.79 10.13
N LEU A 170 1.94 -17.99 10.29
CA LEU A 170 0.66 -18.24 10.97
C LEU A 170 0.69 -17.77 12.43
N TYR A 171 1.80 -18.01 13.14
CA TYR A 171 1.98 -17.50 14.50
C TYR A 171 1.89 -15.97 14.55
N TYR A 172 2.61 -15.25 13.68
CA TYR A 172 2.57 -13.78 13.67
C TYR A 172 1.23 -13.22 13.17
N ILE A 173 0.53 -13.92 12.27
CA ILE A 173 -0.85 -13.59 11.89
C ILE A 173 -1.77 -13.65 13.10
N TYR A 174 -1.71 -14.75 13.86
CA TYR A 174 -2.48 -14.91 15.09
C TYR A 174 -2.17 -13.79 16.09
N GLN A 175 -0.89 -13.49 16.32
CA GLN A 175 -0.47 -12.40 17.21
C GLN A 175 -1.04 -11.04 16.74
N GLY A 176 -1.04 -10.78 15.43
CA GLY A 176 -1.60 -9.55 14.85
C GLY A 176 -3.10 -9.43 15.07
N ILE A 177 -3.85 -10.52 14.84
CA ILE A 177 -5.29 -10.57 15.09
C ILE A 177 -5.59 -10.38 16.57
N ARG A 178 -4.87 -11.08 17.46
CA ARG A 178 -5.02 -10.94 18.91
C ARG A 178 -4.77 -9.51 19.35
N ASP A 179 -3.68 -8.90 18.91
CA ASP A 179 -3.31 -7.55 19.32
C ASP A 179 -4.27 -6.49 18.78
N TYR A 180 -4.88 -6.71 17.60
CA TYR A 180 -6.00 -5.88 17.13
C TYR A 180 -7.17 -5.90 18.13
N PHE A 181 -7.62 -7.08 18.57
CA PHE A 181 -8.71 -7.20 19.54
C PHE A 181 -8.35 -6.68 20.95
N LEU A 182 -7.06 -6.68 21.30
CA LEU A 182 -6.55 -6.07 22.53
C LEU A 182 -6.24 -4.57 22.38
N HIS A 183 -6.59 -3.95 21.24
CA HIS A 183 -6.31 -2.55 20.93
C HIS A 183 -4.82 -2.15 21.07
N LYS A 184 -3.91 -3.07 20.76
CA LYS A 184 -2.45 -2.86 20.79
C LYS A 184 -1.95 -2.46 19.40
N LEU A 185 -1.90 -1.16 19.16
CA LEU A 185 -1.49 -0.57 17.89
C LEU A 185 -0.03 -0.05 17.95
N GLY A 186 0.45 0.54 16.86
CA GLY A 186 1.82 1.06 16.75
C GLY A 186 2.87 -0.02 16.47
N LYS A 187 4.13 0.27 16.75
CA LYS A 187 5.25 -0.67 16.49
C LYS A 187 5.15 -1.90 17.40
N TYR A 188 5.30 -3.09 16.82
CA TYR A 188 5.37 -4.34 17.55
C TYR A 188 6.56 -4.34 18.50
N SER A 189 6.28 -4.43 19.81
CA SER A 189 7.29 -4.60 20.84
C SER A 189 7.55 -6.09 21.06
N ILE A 190 8.82 -6.50 20.94
CA ILE A 190 9.23 -7.84 21.34
C ILE A 190 9.23 -7.83 22.87
N ARG A 191 8.40 -8.67 23.49
CA ARG A 191 8.53 -9.04 24.90
C ARG A 191 9.39 -10.28 25.00
#